data_AF-A0A4U7EZJ9-F1
#
_entry.id   AF-A0A4U7EZJ9-F1
#
_cell.length_a   1.000
_cell.length_b   1.000
_cell.length_c   1.000
_cell.angle_alpha   90.00
_cell.angle_beta   90.00
_cell.angle_gamma   90.00
#
_symmetry.space_group_name_H-M   'P 1'
#
loop_
_entity.id
_entity.type
_entity.pdbx_description
1 polymer ?
#
loop_
_entity_poly.entity_id
_entity_poly.type
_entity_poly.pdbx_seq_one_letter_code
_entity_poly.pdbx_strand_id
1 'polypeptide(L)'
;MIDREAVRNNANYLRNVRPIDPDEIAEYVEGTPHPAVVRETLREEAFDLRLRERDDGTFEPVEAGPIPAPSWSPTALPDAYSFALEDLLVGEFGANWHRGESGDRLRETVRRLKTDYLYENDVAYDRVAALGYATYHLPAYYATVGYVLDDLAENGLIDRTLRVLDVGAGVGGPALGLHDYLPGDA
;
A
#
# COMPACT_ATOMS: atom_id res chain seq x y z
N MET A 1 -26.85 19.90 -0.65
CA MET A 1 -25.53 20.01 0.02
C MET A 1 -25.77 19.56 1.44
N ILE A 2 -25.06 18.54 1.90
CA ILE A 2 -25.19 18.02 3.27
C ILE A 2 -24.47 18.98 4.24
N ASP A 3 -24.97 19.08 5.46
CA ASP A 3 -24.22 19.71 6.55
C ASP A 3 -23.06 18.80 6.98
N ARG A 4 -21.88 19.04 6.38
CA ARG A 4 -20.65 18.26 6.66
C ARG A 4 -20.16 18.45 8.09
N GLU A 5 -20.38 19.63 8.67
CA GLU A 5 -19.94 19.93 10.03
C GLU A 5 -20.77 19.12 11.03
N ALA A 6 -22.09 19.01 10.81
CA ALA A 6 -22.96 18.14 11.60
C ALA A 6 -22.53 16.66 11.54
N VAL A 7 -22.20 16.14 10.34
CA VAL A 7 -21.68 14.77 10.19
C VAL A 7 -20.39 14.58 10.99
N ARG A 8 -19.42 15.49 10.84
CA ARG A 8 -18.12 15.43 11.51
C ARG A 8 -18.26 15.51 13.04
N ASN A 9 -19.12 16.38 13.56
CA ASN A 9 -19.35 16.53 15.00
C ASN A 9 -19.97 15.28 15.62
N ASN A 10 -21.00 14.70 14.99
CA ASN A 10 -21.62 13.47 15.45
C ASN A 10 -20.62 12.30 15.42
N ALA A 11 -19.84 12.16 14.34
CA ALA A 11 -18.80 11.15 14.23
C ALA A 11 -17.71 11.28 15.30
N ASN A 12 -17.24 12.51 15.55
CA ASN A 12 -16.23 12.81 16.56
C ASN A 12 -16.71 12.48 17.99
N TYR A 13 -18.01 12.57 18.26
CA TYR A 13 -18.60 12.13 19.51
C TYR A 13 -18.66 10.59 19.58
N LEU A 14 -19.28 9.94 18.60
CA LEU A 14 -19.55 8.51 18.61
C LEU A 14 -18.28 7.64 18.57
N ARG A 15 -17.21 8.10 17.92
CA ARG A 15 -15.95 7.34 17.83
C ARG A 15 -15.32 6.98 19.18
N ASN A 16 -15.69 7.65 20.28
CA ASN A 16 -15.18 7.32 21.61
C ASN A 16 -15.98 6.21 22.32
N VAL A 17 -17.04 5.71 21.69
CA VAL A 17 -18.01 4.79 22.32
C VAL A 17 -18.19 3.51 21.52
N ARG A 18 -18.29 3.61 20.18
CA ARG A 18 -18.62 2.48 19.29
C ARG A 18 -18.27 2.76 17.82
N PRO A 19 -18.31 1.75 16.94
CA PRO A 19 -18.34 1.95 15.49
C PRO A 19 -19.50 2.85 15.07
N ILE A 20 -19.29 3.63 14.01
CA ILE A 20 -20.21 4.64 13.49
C ILE A 20 -20.99 4.05 12.32
N ASP A 21 -22.31 4.09 12.43
CA ASP A 21 -23.23 3.70 11.37
C ASP A 21 -23.69 4.96 10.59
N PRO A 22 -23.47 5.04 9.26
CA PRO A 22 -23.97 6.13 8.43
C PRO A 22 -25.50 6.31 8.49
N ASP A 23 -26.26 5.22 8.68
CA ASP A 23 -27.71 5.27 8.82
C ASP A 23 -28.10 6.01 10.12
N GLU A 24 -27.39 5.76 11.23
CA GLU A 24 -27.61 6.47 12.50
C GLU A 24 -27.27 7.96 12.38
N ILE A 25 -26.13 8.29 11.77
CA ILE A 25 -25.71 9.69 11.59
C ILE A 25 -26.72 10.46 10.73
N ALA A 26 -27.33 9.82 9.74
CA ALA A 26 -28.36 10.45 8.89
C ALA A 26 -29.57 10.96 9.70
N GLU A 27 -29.91 10.30 10.82
CA GLU A 27 -31.01 10.72 11.71
C GLU A 27 -30.67 11.99 12.51
N TYR A 28 -29.39 12.27 12.75
CA TYR A 28 -28.94 13.43 13.53
C TYR A 28 -28.61 14.67 12.68
N VAL A 29 -28.61 14.54 11.36
CA VAL A 29 -28.27 15.64 10.44
C VAL A 29 -29.55 16.30 9.91
N GLU A 30 -29.59 17.64 9.95
CA GLU A 30 -30.73 18.41 9.45
C GLU A 30 -31.00 18.09 7.97
N GLY A 31 -32.28 17.91 7.64
CA GLY A 31 -32.72 17.53 6.29
C GLY A 31 -32.62 16.03 5.99
N THR A 32 -32.23 15.20 6.96
CA THR A 32 -32.21 13.73 6.89
C THR A 32 -31.61 13.24 5.57
N PRO A 33 -30.31 13.54 5.33
CA PRO A 33 -29.66 13.19 4.09
C PRO A 33 -29.66 11.67 3.88
N HIS A 34 -29.60 11.24 2.63
CA HIS A 34 -29.50 9.82 2.32
C HIS A 34 -28.21 9.22 2.95
N PRO A 35 -28.26 8.05 3.61
CA PRO A 35 -27.11 7.42 4.29
C PRO A 35 -25.86 7.29 3.41
N ALA A 36 -26.04 7.01 2.12
CA ALA A 36 -24.92 6.98 1.16
C ALA A 36 -24.12 8.30 1.07
N VAL A 37 -24.78 9.46 1.22
CA VAL A 37 -24.12 10.78 1.22
C VAL A 37 -23.35 11.00 2.52
N VAL A 38 -23.91 10.52 3.64
CA VAL A 38 -23.25 10.55 4.95
C VAL A 38 -22.02 9.66 4.93
N ARG A 39 -22.13 8.43 4.41
CA ARG A 39 -21.03 7.48 4.25
C ARG A 39 -19.89 8.07 3.42
N GLU A 40 -20.20 8.71 2.29
CA GLU A 40 -19.17 9.37 1.47
C GLU A 40 -18.50 10.52 2.23
N THR A 41 -19.28 11.33 2.96
CA THR A 41 -18.72 12.40 3.81
C THR A 41 -17.81 11.83 4.90
N LEU A 42 -18.22 10.74 5.57
CA LEU A 42 -17.40 10.05 6.57
C LEU A 42 -16.10 9.50 5.96
N ARG A 43 -16.15 8.96 4.73
CA ARG A 43 -14.97 8.47 4.01
C ARG A 43 -13.97 9.59 3.73
N GLU A 44 -14.44 10.76 3.32
CA GLU A 44 -13.58 11.94 3.09
C GLU A 44 -12.94 12.45 4.39
N GLU A 45 -13.67 12.42 5.51
CA GLU A 45 -13.20 12.87 6.83
C GLU A 45 -12.46 11.76 7.62
N ALA A 46 -12.46 10.51 7.12
CA ALA A 46 -12.06 9.33 7.88
C ALA A 46 -10.65 9.43 8.45
N PHE A 47 -9.70 9.93 7.64
CA PHE A 47 -8.33 10.11 8.09
C PHE A 47 -8.21 11.08 9.28
N ASP A 48 -8.86 12.25 9.17
CA ASP A 48 -8.80 13.28 10.22
C ASP A 48 -9.52 12.82 11.50
N LEU A 49 -10.55 11.98 11.34
CA LEU A 49 -11.31 11.37 12.42
C LEU A 49 -10.69 10.07 12.95
N ARG A 50 -9.60 9.58 12.35
CA ARG A 50 -8.97 8.28 12.64
C ARG A 50 -9.99 7.15 12.59
N LEU A 51 -10.69 7.05 11.47
CA LEU A 51 -11.70 6.04 11.20
C LEU A 51 -11.28 5.15 10.04
N ARG A 52 -11.67 3.88 10.12
CA ARG A 52 -11.52 2.89 9.05
C ARG A 52 -12.90 2.40 8.62
N GLU A 53 -13.19 2.45 7.33
CA GLU A 53 -14.42 1.86 6.78
C GLU A 53 -14.30 0.34 6.78
N ARG A 54 -15.33 -0.35 7.26
CA ARG A 54 -15.47 -1.81 7.25
C ARG A 54 -16.28 -2.25 6.03
N ASP A 55 -16.21 -3.54 5.71
CA ASP A 55 -16.94 -4.14 4.59
C ASP A 55 -18.48 -4.02 4.73
N ASP A 56 -18.98 -3.90 5.96
CA ASP A 56 -20.40 -3.67 6.25
C ASP A 56 -20.85 -2.21 6.05
N GLY A 57 -19.92 -1.30 5.71
CA GLY A 57 -20.19 0.12 5.50
C GLY A 57 -20.15 0.98 6.77
N THR A 58 -19.89 0.38 7.93
CA THR A 58 -19.67 1.11 9.19
C THR A 58 -18.23 1.61 9.31
N PHE A 59 -18.00 2.60 10.18
CA PHE A 59 -16.69 3.18 10.41
C PHE A 59 -16.19 2.87 11.83
N GLU A 60 -15.07 2.18 11.92
CA GLU A 60 -14.44 1.81 13.18
C GLU A 60 -13.34 2.82 13.56
N PRO A 61 -13.27 3.27 14.83
CA PRO A 61 -12.14 4.04 15.32
C PRO A 61 -10.85 3.24 15.24
N VAL A 62 -9.82 3.82 14.64
CA VAL A 62 -8.47 3.25 14.62
C VAL A 62 -7.91 3.29 16.04
N GLU A 63 -7.29 2.20 16.49
CA GLU A 63 -6.69 2.09 17.81
C GLU A 63 -5.64 3.20 18.03
N ALA A 64 -5.56 3.73 19.25
CA ALA A 64 -4.57 4.73 19.60
C ALA A 64 -3.20 4.10 19.87
N GLY A 65 -2.14 4.85 19.54
CA GLY A 65 -0.75 4.40 19.75
C GLY A 65 -0.12 3.85 18.47
N PRO A 66 1.17 3.48 18.54
CA PRO A 66 1.88 2.96 17.38
C PRO A 66 1.39 1.56 16.99
N ILE A 67 1.74 1.14 15.78
CA ILE A 67 1.58 -0.26 15.37
C ILE A 67 2.44 -1.17 16.26
N PRO A 68 2.02 -2.42 16.51
CA PRO A 68 2.90 -3.42 17.11
C PRO A 68 4.03 -3.81 16.15
N ALA A 69 5.18 -4.21 16.68
CA ALA A 69 6.28 -4.75 15.87
C ALA A 69 5.93 -6.17 15.36
N PRO A 70 5.82 -6.40 14.04
CA PRO A 70 5.35 -7.65 13.45
C PRO A 70 6.41 -8.77 13.39
N SER A 71 7.65 -8.53 13.84
CA SER A 71 8.78 -9.47 13.75
C SER A 71 9.09 -9.87 12.29
N TRP A 72 9.44 -8.89 11.47
CA TRP A 72 9.62 -9.07 10.02
C TRP A 72 10.79 -10.00 9.69
N SER A 73 10.51 -11.10 9.01
CA SER A 73 11.53 -12.11 8.66
C SER A 73 11.17 -12.94 7.41
N PRO A 74 10.88 -12.28 6.26
CA PRO A 74 10.51 -13.00 5.05
C PRO A 74 11.69 -13.84 4.53
N THR A 75 11.40 -15.09 4.18
CA THR A 75 12.37 -16.00 3.54
C THR A 75 12.16 -16.12 2.03
N ALA A 76 11.02 -15.64 1.53
CA ALA A 76 10.65 -15.61 0.13
C ALA A 76 9.70 -14.42 -0.15
N LEU A 77 9.61 -14.01 -1.42
CA LEU A 77 8.55 -13.11 -1.88
C LEU A 77 7.22 -13.89 -1.88
N PRO A 78 6.11 -13.33 -1.38
CA PRO A 78 4.79 -13.97 -1.45
C PRO A 78 4.40 -14.38 -2.87
N ASP A 79 3.80 -15.56 -2.99
CA ASP A 79 3.41 -16.16 -4.28
C ASP A 79 2.52 -15.23 -5.12
N ALA A 80 1.59 -14.51 -4.48
CA ALA A 80 0.72 -13.56 -5.18
C ALA A 80 1.51 -12.50 -5.96
N TYR A 81 2.59 -11.96 -5.39
CA TYR A 81 3.43 -10.96 -6.03
C TYR A 81 4.36 -11.59 -7.07
N SER A 82 4.88 -12.78 -6.78
CA SER A 82 5.70 -13.53 -7.74
C SER A 82 4.91 -13.88 -9.01
N PHE A 83 3.69 -14.39 -8.85
CA PHE A 83 2.81 -14.73 -9.97
C PHE A 83 2.38 -13.50 -10.77
N ALA A 84 2.07 -12.39 -10.10
CA ALA A 84 1.76 -11.15 -10.81
C ALA A 84 2.93 -10.66 -11.68
N LEU A 85 4.17 -10.76 -11.19
CA LEU A 85 5.35 -10.45 -12.00
C LEU A 85 5.54 -11.48 -13.14
N GLU A 86 5.33 -12.76 -12.86
CA GLU A 86 5.43 -13.81 -13.87
C GLU A 86 4.43 -13.61 -15.02
N ASP A 87 3.18 -13.24 -14.71
CA ASP A 87 2.16 -12.94 -15.72
C ASP A 87 2.61 -11.79 -16.65
N LEU A 88 3.27 -10.77 -16.12
CA LEU A 88 3.83 -9.68 -16.93
C LEU A 88 4.97 -10.16 -17.84
N LEU A 89 5.85 -11.04 -17.34
CA LEU A 89 6.96 -11.61 -18.11
C LEU A 89 6.46 -12.55 -19.20
N VAL A 90 5.47 -13.38 -18.88
CA VAL A 90 4.80 -14.28 -19.83
C VAL A 90 4.05 -13.48 -20.89
N GLY A 91 3.37 -12.40 -20.51
CA GLY A 91 2.68 -11.52 -21.45
C GLY A 91 3.63 -10.86 -22.46
N GLU A 92 4.84 -10.48 -22.03
CA GLU A 92 5.83 -9.81 -22.88
C GLU A 92 6.67 -10.79 -23.73
N PHE A 93 7.05 -11.94 -23.17
CA PHE A 93 8.06 -12.83 -23.75
C PHE A 93 7.58 -14.29 -23.96
N GLY A 94 6.35 -14.60 -23.57
CA GLY A 94 5.78 -15.95 -23.64
C GLY A 94 6.16 -16.86 -22.45
N ALA A 95 5.55 -18.05 -22.41
CA ALA A 95 5.65 -18.97 -21.26
C ALA A 95 7.09 -19.40 -20.91
N ASN A 96 8.02 -19.38 -21.88
CA ASN A 96 9.42 -19.73 -21.66
C ASN A 96 10.33 -18.48 -21.57
N TRP A 97 9.80 -17.35 -21.09
CA TRP A 97 10.48 -16.05 -21.03
C TRP A 97 11.92 -16.11 -20.49
N HIS A 98 12.21 -17.01 -19.55
CA HIS A 98 13.51 -17.16 -18.89
C HIS A 98 14.57 -17.91 -19.73
N ARG A 99 14.20 -18.47 -20.90
CA ARG A 99 15.06 -19.29 -21.77
C ARG A 99 15.27 -18.65 -23.13
N GLY A 100 16.29 -19.13 -23.85
CA GLY A 100 16.58 -18.73 -25.23
C GLY A 100 16.73 -17.22 -25.38
N GLU A 101 16.35 -16.71 -26.54
CA GLU A 101 16.54 -15.30 -26.92
C GLU A 101 15.90 -14.32 -25.93
N SER A 102 14.71 -14.61 -25.39
CA SER A 102 14.06 -13.72 -24.42
C SER A 102 14.82 -13.65 -23.10
N GLY A 103 15.28 -14.81 -22.60
CA GLY A 103 16.07 -14.88 -21.38
C GLY A 103 17.42 -14.17 -21.55
N ASP A 104 18.05 -14.35 -22.70
CA ASP A 104 19.32 -13.70 -23.02
C ASP A 104 19.16 -12.18 -23.13
N ARG A 105 18.10 -11.72 -23.79
CA ARG A 105 17.76 -10.28 -23.89
C ARG A 105 17.54 -9.65 -22.51
N LEU A 106 16.84 -10.33 -21.60
CA LEU A 106 16.64 -9.85 -20.22
C LEU A 106 18.00 -9.72 -19.49
N ARG A 107 18.84 -10.77 -19.56
CA ARG A 107 20.16 -10.77 -18.90
C ARG A 107 21.07 -9.68 -19.46
N GLU A 108 21.14 -9.54 -20.78
CA GLU A 108 21.94 -8.51 -21.44
C GLU A 108 21.46 -7.10 -21.08
N THR A 109 20.14 -6.89 -21.05
CA THR A 109 19.55 -5.61 -20.64
C THR A 109 19.93 -5.25 -19.21
N VAL A 110 19.81 -6.20 -18.27
CA VAL A 110 20.23 -5.97 -16.87
C VAL A 110 21.73 -5.70 -16.77
N ARG A 111 22.57 -6.44 -17.49
CA ARG A 111 24.02 -6.21 -17.51
C ARG A 111 24.37 -4.82 -18.05
N ARG A 112 23.71 -4.37 -19.12
CA ARG A 112 23.88 -3.03 -19.67
C ARG A 112 23.51 -1.96 -18.65
N LEU A 113 22.32 -2.06 -18.04
CA LEU A 113 21.89 -1.14 -16.97
C LEU A 113 22.91 -1.06 -15.84
N LYS A 114 23.41 -2.21 -15.36
CA LYS A 114 24.43 -2.23 -14.29
C LYS A 114 25.76 -1.62 -14.72
N THR A 115 26.13 -1.80 -15.98
CA THR A 115 27.34 -1.18 -16.54
C THR A 115 27.17 0.34 -16.59
N ASP A 116 26.02 0.82 -17.05
CA ASP A 116 25.72 2.26 -17.09
C ASP A 116 25.69 2.87 -15.69
N TYR A 117 25.10 2.18 -14.71
CA TYR A 117 25.18 2.59 -13.30
C TYR A 117 26.62 2.65 -12.78
N LEU A 118 27.44 1.64 -13.09
CA LEU A 118 28.82 1.56 -12.60
C LEU A 118 29.68 2.72 -13.14
N TYR A 119 29.44 3.15 -14.37
CA TYR A 119 30.18 4.23 -15.01
C TYR A 119 29.44 5.58 -14.97
N GLU A 120 28.36 5.68 -14.18
CA GLU A 120 27.57 6.89 -13.99
C GLU A 120 27.03 7.50 -15.30
N ASN A 121 26.74 6.65 -16.29
CA ASN A 121 26.07 7.05 -17.51
C ASN A 121 24.59 7.35 -17.23
N ASP A 122 23.95 8.13 -18.11
CA ASP A 122 22.50 8.34 -18.07
C ASP A 122 21.75 7.00 -18.26
N VAL A 123 20.88 6.68 -17.31
CA VAL A 123 20.07 5.46 -17.34
C VAL A 123 18.61 5.81 -17.57
N ALA A 124 18.02 5.21 -18.60
CA ALA A 124 16.58 5.23 -18.84
C ALA A 124 16.01 3.80 -18.75
N TYR A 125 14.85 3.67 -18.12
CA TYR A 125 14.14 2.40 -17.99
C TYR A 125 13.08 2.28 -19.08
N ASP A 126 13.34 1.43 -20.07
CA ASP A 126 12.29 0.91 -20.93
C ASP A 126 11.54 -0.26 -20.25
N ARG A 127 10.52 -0.78 -20.94
CA ARG A 127 9.71 -1.90 -20.43
C ARG A 127 10.53 -3.14 -20.11
N VAL A 128 11.51 -3.49 -20.95
CA VAL A 128 12.33 -4.70 -20.77
C VAL A 128 13.31 -4.51 -19.62
N ALA A 129 13.90 -3.32 -19.52
CA ALA A 129 14.71 -2.91 -18.38
C ALA A 129 13.94 -3.01 -17.08
N ALA A 130 12.71 -2.48 -17.02
CA ALA A 130 11.86 -2.56 -15.84
C ALA A 130 11.51 -4.01 -15.45
N LEU A 131 11.13 -4.85 -16.42
CA LEU A 131 10.83 -6.27 -16.18
C LEU A 131 12.07 -7.03 -15.68
N GLY A 132 13.22 -6.84 -16.32
CA GLY A 132 14.48 -7.45 -15.86
C GLY A 132 14.88 -6.94 -14.47
N TYR A 133 14.69 -5.66 -14.18
CA TYR A 133 14.93 -5.06 -12.86
C TYR A 133 14.04 -5.72 -11.79
N ALA A 134 12.76 -5.91 -12.10
CA ALA A 134 11.79 -6.52 -11.20
C ALA A 134 12.19 -7.94 -10.79
N THR A 135 12.73 -8.76 -11.71
CA THR A 135 13.08 -10.16 -11.39
C THR A 135 14.07 -10.35 -10.23
N TYR A 136 14.88 -9.34 -9.90
CA TYR A 136 15.86 -9.46 -8.81
C TYR A 136 15.71 -8.37 -7.73
N HIS A 137 15.22 -7.18 -8.07
CA HIS A 137 15.01 -6.12 -7.09
C HIS A 137 13.66 -6.16 -6.40
N LEU A 138 12.61 -6.69 -7.05
CA LEU A 138 11.30 -6.77 -6.40
C LEU A 138 11.38 -7.60 -5.09
N PRO A 139 11.94 -8.82 -5.08
CA PRO A 139 12.06 -9.60 -3.84
C PRO A 139 12.99 -8.94 -2.82
N ALA A 140 14.12 -8.39 -3.29
CA ALA A 140 15.12 -7.79 -2.41
C ALA A 140 14.57 -6.55 -1.69
N TYR A 141 13.93 -5.63 -2.42
CA TYR A 141 13.37 -4.42 -1.85
C TYR A 141 12.11 -4.66 -1.03
N TYR A 142 11.28 -5.64 -1.42
CA TYR A 142 10.18 -6.13 -0.58
C TYR A 142 10.68 -6.55 0.81
N ALA A 143 11.74 -7.35 0.87
CA ALA A 143 12.29 -7.78 2.16
C ALA A 143 12.97 -6.61 2.90
N THR A 144 13.76 -5.79 2.19
CA THR A 144 14.59 -4.74 2.80
C THR A 144 13.76 -3.68 3.52
N VAL A 145 12.62 -3.26 2.94
CA VAL A 145 11.82 -2.20 3.55
C VAL A 145 11.33 -2.59 4.95
N GLY A 146 10.89 -3.84 5.15
CA GLY A 146 10.38 -4.28 6.45
C GLY A 146 11.44 -4.29 7.54
N TYR A 147 12.71 -4.53 7.21
CA TYR A 147 13.80 -4.38 8.19
C TYR A 147 14.05 -2.92 8.60
N VAL A 148 13.88 -1.97 7.67
CA VAL A 148 13.94 -0.53 7.99
C VAL A 148 12.72 -0.12 8.84
N LEU A 149 11.55 -0.71 8.56
CA LEU A 149 10.33 -0.45 9.32
C LEU A 149 10.38 -1.07 10.73
N ASP A 150 11.04 -2.22 10.92
CA ASP A 150 11.24 -2.84 12.24
C ASP A 150 11.94 -1.90 13.21
N ASP A 151 13.03 -1.25 12.79
CA ASP A 151 13.70 -0.25 13.63
C ASP A 151 12.73 0.87 14.05
N LEU A 152 11.85 1.32 13.15
CA LEU A 152 10.89 2.39 13.46
C LEU A 152 9.74 1.90 14.36
N ALA A 153 9.22 0.70 14.11
CA ALA A 153 8.13 0.11 14.88
C ALA A 153 8.56 -0.25 16.30
N GLU A 154 9.75 -0.83 16.46
CA GLU A 154 10.34 -1.14 17.78
C GLU A 154 10.52 0.11 18.65
N ASN A 155 10.77 1.26 18.02
CA ASN A 155 10.88 2.55 18.69
C ASN A 155 9.52 3.29 18.82
N GLY A 156 8.42 2.69 18.38
CA GLY A 156 7.08 3.27 18.45
C GLY A 156 6.90 4.51 17.57
N LEU A 157 7.63 4.60 16.44
CA LEU A 157 7.66 5.77 15.56
C LEU A 157 6.69 5.67 14.37
N ILE A 158 5.94 4.57 14.24
CA ILE A 158 4.94 4.37 13.20
C ILE A 158 3.54 4.42 13.83
N ASP A 159 2.78 5.48 13.54
CA ASP A 159 1.36 5.60 13.94
C ASP A 159 0.52 4.58 13.15
N ARG A 160 -0.66 4.21 13.68
CA ARG A 160 -1.66 3.41 12.97
C ARG A 160 -2.43 4.20 11.93
N THR A 161 -2.39 5.53 11.98
CA THR A 161 -3.04 6.38 10.96
C THR A 161 -1.98 6.99 10.04
N LEU A 162 -1.81 6.43 8.83
CA LEU A 162 -0.72 6.80 7.93
C LEU A 162 -1.21 7.35 6.58
N ARG A 163 -0.43 8.28 6.01
CA ARG A 163 -0.51 8.67 4.59
C ARG A 163 0.85 8.38 3.97
N VAL A 164 0.87 7.52 2.96
CA VAL A 164 2.11 7.05 2.34
C VAL A 164 2.26 7.69 0.96
N LEU A 165 3.44 8.25 0.71
CA LEU A 165 3.87 8.70 -0.60
C LEU A 165 5.15 7.94 -0.98
N ASP A 166 5.07 7.10 -2.01
CA ASP A 166 6.21 6.36 -2.53
C ASP A 166 6.85 7.12 -3.71
N VAL A 167 7.98 7.80 -3.45
CA VAL A 167 8.70 8.59 -4.45
C VAL A 167 9.74 7.72 -5.14
N GLY A 168 9.55 7.49 -6.44
CA GLY A 168 10.43 6.60 -7.20
C GLY A 168 10.13 5.12 -6.97
N ALA A 169 8.85 4.78 -6.78
CA ALA A 169 8.34 3.43 -6.49
C ALA A 169 8.92 2.31 -7.36
N GLY A 170 9.32 2.63 -8.60
CA GLY A 170 10.00 1.70 -9.50
C GLY A 170 9.18 0.45 -9.74
N VAL A 171 9.68 -0.70 -9.29
CA VAL A 171 8.99 -2.00 -9.43
C VAL A 171 8.03 -2.31 -8.28
N GLY A 172 7.92 -1.42 -7.28
CA GLY A 172 6.92 -1.50 -6.21
C GLY A 172 7.29 -2.33 -4.98
N GLY A 173 8.52 -2.85 -4.89
CA GLY A 173 8.96 -3.69 -3.77
C GLY A 173 8.72 -3.07 -2.38
N PRO A 174 9.18 -1.83 -2.12
CA PRO A 174 8.97 -1.18 -0.83
C PRO A 174 7.49 -0.96 -0.48
N ALA A 175 6.64 -0.61 -1.46
CA ALA A 175 5.21 -0.44 -1.23
C ALA A 175 4.52 -1.77 -0.84
N LEU A 176 4.86 -2.87 -1.51
CA LEU A 176 4.33 -4.20 -1.15
C LEU A 176 4.83 -4.67 0.22
N GLY A 177 6.12 -4.43 0.51
CA GLY A 177 6.68 -4.76 1.82
C GLY A 177 6.02 -3.96 2.93
N LEU A 178 5.76 -2.65 2.72
CA LEU A 178 5.01 -1.82 3.66
C LEU A 178 3.57 -2.32 3.84
N HIS A 179 2.88 -2.66 2.75
CA HIS A 179 1.52 -3.18 2.78
C HIS A 179 1.41 -4.44 3.65
N ASP A 180 2.35 -5.37 3.51
CA ASP A 180 2.36 -6.62 4.29
C ASP A 180 2.94 -6.45 5.69
N TYR A 181 3.73 -5.41 5.91
CA TYR A 181 4.31 -5.06 7.22
C TYR A 181 3.26 -4.46 8.16
N LEU A 182 2.42 -3.57 7.63
CA LEU A 182 1.36 -2.93 8.41
C LEU A 182 0.27 -3.96 8.76
N PRO A 183 -0.30 -3.91 9.97
CA PRO A 183 -1.40 -4.78 10.32
C PRO A 183 -2.63 -4.41 9.47
N GLY A 184 -3.51 -5.38 9.18
CA GLY A 184 -4.67 -5.15 8.31
C GLY A 184 -5.71 -4.16 8.83
N ASP A 185 -5.53 -3.65 10.05
CA ASP A 185 -6.33 -2.62 10.71
C ASP A 185 -5.64 -1.24 10.79
N ALA A 186 -4.41 -1.11 10.26
CA ALA A 186 -3.69 0.17 10.09
C ALA A 186 -4.05 0.90 8.79
#